data_AF-X1FSL8-F1
#
_entry.id   AF-X1FSL8-F1
#
_cell.length_a   1.000
_cell.length_b   1.000
_cell.length_c   1.000
_cell.angle_alpha   90.00
_cell.angle_beta   90.00
_cell.angle_gamma   90.00
#
_symmetry.space_group_name_H-M   'P 1'
#
loop_
_entity.id
_entity.type
_entity.pdbx_description
1 polymer ?
#
loop_
_entity_poly.entity_id
_entity_poly.type
_entity_poly.pdbx_seq_one_letter_code
_entity_poly.pdbx_strand_id
1 'polypeptide(L)'
;QYFVTVPVLCQQCEIPMCKEVCPTEAIYQDSETGANLVDEERCIGCRMCVISCPLGSIEVDPVKHTAFKCDLCGGDPECVKICLAGALTYVDKDKVGFSGRREALKKLSDRLVLVAGMPTEAATE
;
A
#
# COMPACT_ATOMS: atom_id res chain seq x y z
N GLN A 1 -17.97 -19.16 -14.50
CA GLN A 1 -17.90 -17.74 -14.11
C GLN A 1 -16.59 -17.56 -13.37
N TYR A 2 -15.60 -16.93 -14.00
CA TYR A 2 -14.30 -16.68 -13.35
C TYR A 2 -14.47 -15.47 -12.44
N PHE A 3 -14.45 -15.71 -11.13
CA PHE A 3 -14.44 -14.66 -10.13
C PHE A 3 -12.99 -14.21 -9.94
N VAL A 4 -12.73 -12.94 -10.23
CA VAL A 4 -11.44 -12.30 -9.93
C VAL A 4 -11.58 -11.66 -8.56
N THR A 5 -10.77 -12.11 -7.59
CA THR A 5 -10.70 -11.51 -6.26
C THR A 5 -9.53 -10.56 -6.20
N VAL A 6 -9.80 -9.29 -5.89
CA VAL A 6 -8.77 -8.25 -5.76
C VAL A 6 -8.81 -7.74 -4.31
N PRO A 7 -7.73 -7.94 -3.52
CA PRO A 7 -7.66 -7.35 -2.19
C PRO A 7 -7.52 -5.84 -2.31
N VAL A 8 -8.46 -5.09 -1.74
CA VAL A 8 -8.39 -3.63 -1.65
C VAL A 8 -8.00 -3.27 -0.22
N LEU A 9 -6.88 -2.55 -0.10
CA LEU A 9 -6.26 -2.19 1.17
C LEU A 9 -5.85 -0.72 1.14
N CYS A 10 -5.73 -0.11 2.32
CA CYS A 10 -5.16 1.23 2.44
C CYS A 10 -3.71 1.23 1.93
N GLN A 11 -3.38 2.14 1.02
CA GLN A 11 -2.06 2.21 0.40
C GLN A 11 -1.05 3.08 1.17
N GLN A 12 -1.44 3.63 2.33
CA GLN A 12 -0.61 4.58 3.10
C GLN A 12 0.00 5.68 2.23
N CYS A 13 -0.89 6.43 1.55
CA CYS A 13 -0.51 7.43 0.57
C CYS A 13 0.52 8.42 1.12
N GLU A 14 1.47 8.81 0.26
CA GLU A 14 2.43 9.89 0.55
C GLU A 14 1.73 11.23 0.75
N ILE A 15 0.67 11.49 -0.02
CA ILE A 15 -0.25 12.61 0.16
C ILE A 15 -1.60 12.04 0.60
N PRO A 16 -1.82 11.89 1.92
CA PRO A 16 -3.03 11.29 2.47
C PRO A 16 -4.21 12.28 2.45
N MET A 17 -5.08 12.20 1.43
CA MET A 17 -6.30 13.02 1.37
C MET A 17 -7.16 12.89 2.64
N CYS A 18 -7.20 11.70 3.25
CA CYS A 18 -7.93 11.47 4.48
C CYS A 18 -7.43 12.33 5.65
N LYS A 19 -6.12 12.64 5.69
CA LYS A 19 -5.52 13.57 6.65
C LYS A 19 -5.91 15.01 6.35
N GLU A 20 -5.77 15.42 5.09
CA GLU A 20 -6.02 16.80 4.64
C GLU A 20 -7.47 17.24 4.89
N VAL A 21 -8.44 16.33 4.77
CA VAL A 21 -9.86 16.65 5.01
C VAL A 21 -10.28 16.54 6.47
N CYS A 22 -9.40 16.09 7.37
CA CYS A 22 -9.76 15.84 8.76
C CYS A 22 -9.85 17.16 9.54
N PRO A 23 -11.05 17.59 9.98
CA PRO A 23 -11.22 18.91 10.61
C PRO A 23 -10.59 19.01 12.00
N THR A 24 -10.34 17.88 12.66
CA THR A 24 -9.71 17.80 13.99
C THR A 24 -8.24 17.40 13.93
N GLU A 25 -7.71 17.21 12.71
CA GLU A 25 -6.36 16.70 12.44
C GLU A 25 -6.05 15.41 13.23
N ALA A 26 -7.06 14.54 13.39
CA ALA A 26 -6.93 13.28 14.10
C ALA A 26 -6.08 12.25 13.32
N ILE A 27 -5.82 12.47 12.04
CA ILE A 27 -4.96 11.57 11.25
C ILE A 27 -3.55 12.15 11.21
N TYR A 28 -2.56 11.35 11.62
CA TYR A 28 -1.16 11.74 11.64
C TYR A 28 -0.28 10.66 11.02
N GLN A 29 0.94 11.03 10.62
CA GLN A 29 1.90 10.06 10.12
C GLN A 29 2.82 9.64 11.27
N ASP A 30 2.92 8.34 11.47
CA ASP A 30 3.85 7.73 12.40
C ASP A 30 5.28 7.84 11.86
N SER A 31 6.22 8.27 12.69
CA SER A 31 7.61 8.52 12.28
C SER A 31 8.44 7.26 12.10
N GLU A 32 8.06 6.16 12.75
CA GLU A 32 8.82 4.90 12.70
C GLU A 32 8.40 4.06 11.49
N THR A 33 7.10 3.92 11.27
CA THR A 33 6.51 3.06 10.23
C THR A 33 6.10 3.81 8.97
N GLY A 34 5.97 5.13 9.03
CA GLY A 34 5.40 5.95 7.96
C GLY A 34 3.88 5.78 7.77
N ALA A 35 3.22 5.00 8.64
CA ALA A 35 1.78 4.75 8.56
C ALA A 35 0.97 6.01 8.87
N ASN A 36 -0.13 6.22 8.15
CA ASN A 36 -1.10 7.25 8.52
C ASN A 36 -2.07 6.65 9.57
N LEU A 37 -1.93 7.03 10.83
CA LEU A 37 -2.72 6.51 11.95
C LEU A 37 -3.85 7.46 12.34
N VAL A 38 -4.86 6.93 13.04
CA VAL A 38 -5.97 7.72 13.60
C VAL A 38 -5.76 7.83 15.11
N ASP A 39 -5.72 9.06 15.61
CA ASP A 39 -5.84 9.39 17.02
C ASP A 39 -7.31 9.26 17.44
N GLU A 40 -7.62 8.24 18.23
CA GLU A 40 -8.99 7.97 18.70
C GLU A 40 -9.53 9.10 19.60
N GLU A 41 -8.69 9.81 20.35
CA GLU A 41 -9.12 10.86 21.28
C GLU A 41 -9.52 12.15 20.54
N ARG A 42 -8.87 12.42 19.41
CA ARG A 42 -9.16 13.58 18.55
C ARG A 42 -10.24 13.31 17.51
N CYS A 43 -10.56 12.04 17.25
CA CYS A 43 -11.50 11.66 16.20
C CYS A 43 -12.95 11.86 16.65
N ILE A 44 -13.69 12.71 15.91
CA ILE A 44 -15.11 12.99 16.18
C ILE A 44 -16.08 12.18 15.31
N GLY A 45 -15.60 11.18 14.56
CA GLY A 45 -16.46 10.31 13.76
C GLY A 45 -17.18 10.99 12.58
N CYS A 46 -16.71 12.14 12.11
CA CYS A 46 -17.39 12.95 11.08
C CYS A 46 -17.44 12.33 9.67
N ARG A 47 -16.75 11.19 9.42
CA ARG A 47 -16.72 10.45 8.15
C ARG A 47 -16.14 11.17 6.94
N MET A 48 -15.56 12.37 7.09
CA MET A 48 -14.90 13.08 5.97
C MET A 48 -13.76 12.26 5.35
N CYS A 49 -12.95 11.61 6.19
CA CYS A 49 -11.89 10.72 5.73
C CYS A 49 -12.41 9.54 4.90
N VAL A 50 -13.56 8.96 5.28
CA VAL A 50 -14.23 7.87 4.55
C VAL A 50 -14.62 8.32 3.15
N ILE A 51 -15.26 9.48 3.03
CA ILE A 51 -15.73 10.02 1.74
C ILE A 51 -14.54 10.41 0.84
N SER A 52 -13.47 10.94 1.44
CA SER A 52 -12.28 11.40 0.69
C SER A 52 -11.38 10.28 0.17
N CYS A 53 -11.48 9.07 0.73
CA CYS A 53 -10.58 7.98 0.38
C CYS A 53 -11.01 7.34 -0.96
N PRO A 54 -10.22 7.46 -2.03
CA PRO A 54 -10.60 6.90 -3.33
C PRO A 54 -10.64 5.36 -3.34
N LEU A 55 -10.00 4.73 -2.35
CA LEU A 55 -9.94 3.28 -2.20
C LEU A 55 -11.00 2.71 -1.26
N GLY A 56 -11.78 3.58 -0.60
CA GLY A 56 -12.78 3.15 0.39
C GLY A 56 -12.21 2.35 1.55
N SER A 57 -10.93 2.55 1.91
CA SER A 57 -10.22 1.72 2.90
C SER A 57 -10.28 2.25 4.34
N ILE A 58 -11.29 3.06 4.65
CA ILE A 58 -11.50 3.69 5.96
C ILE A 58 -12.96 3.52 6.32
N GLU A 59 -13.22 3.09 7.55
CA GLU A 59 -14.57 2.95 8.09
C GLU A 59 -14.65 3.64 9.46
N VAL A 60 -15.86 3.76 10.01
CA VAL A 60 -16.09 4.31 11.35
C VAL A 60 -16.69 3.22 12.21
N ASP A 61 -16.06 2.98 13.35
CA ASP A 61 -16.51 2.01 14.33
C ASP A 61 -17.90 2.44 14.87
N PRO A 62 -18.92 1.57 14.80
CA PRO A 62 -20.28 1.91 15.23
C PRO A 62 -20.44 2.07 16.74
N VAL A 63 -19.49 1.56 17.54
CA VAL A 63 -19.48 1.61 19.00
C VAL A 63 -18.60 2.75 19.50
N LYS A 64 -17.35 2.83 19.02
CA LYS A 64 -16.40 3.88 19.44
C LYS A 64 -16.68 5.24 18.79
N HIS A 65 -17.39 5.25 17.67
CA HIS A 65 -17.59 6.44 16.84
C HIS A 65 -16.29 7.09 16.34
N THR A 66 -15.21 6.32 16.26
CA THR A 66 -13.92 6.76 15.72
C THR A 66 -13.67 6.10 14.37
N ALA A 67 -12.90 6.78 13.51
CA ALA A 67 -12.48 6.19 12.25
C ALA A 67 -11.41 5.13 12.49
N PHE A 68 -11.45 4.01 11.76
CA PHE A 68 -10.41 3.00 11.76
C PHE A 68 -9.95 2.72 10.33
N LYS A 69 -8.65 2.43 10.20
CA LYS A 69 -7.98 2.10 8.94
C LYS A 69 -6.76 1.23 9.24
N CYS A 70 -6.19 0.61 8.22
CA CYS A 70 -4.93 -0.13 8.33
C CYS A 70 -3.83 0.74 8.97
N ASP A 71 -3.14 0.18 9.96
CA ASP A 71 -2.04 0.76 10.74
C ASP A 71 -0.68 0.17 10.35
N LEU A 72 -0.63 -0.58 9.24
CA LEU A 72 0.51 -1.40 8.82
C LEU A 72 0.94 -2.46 9.85
N CYS A 73 0.10 -2.80 10.83
CA CYS A 73 0.44 -3.70 11.93
C CYS A 73 1.79 -3.33 12.59
N GLY A 74 2.06 -2.03 12.78
CA GLY A 74 3.32 -1.56 13.34
C GLY A 74 4.55 -1.79 12.45
N GLY A 75 4.36 -1.93 11.13
CA GLY A 75 5.44 -2.19 10.18
C GLY A 75 5.69 -3.68 9.90
N ASP A 76 4.90 -4.58 10.48
CA ASP A 76 4.98 -6.02 10.23
C ASP A 76 3.61 -6.61 9.81
N PRO A 77 3.17 -6.40 8.56
CA PRO A 77 1.80 -6.70 8.13
C PRO A 77 1.45 -8.19 8.16
N GLU A 78 0.53 -8.56 9.04
CA GLU A 78 0.09 -9.96 9.20
C GLU A 78 -0.64 -10.50 7.95
N CYS A 79 -1.36 -9.63 7.24
CA CYS A 79 -2.06 -9.99 6.02
C CYS A 79 -1.11 -10.48 4.90
N VAL A 80 0.13 -9.99 4.88
CA VAL A 80 1.16 -10.43 3.92
C VAL A 80 1.68 -11.81 4.31
N LYS A 81 1.93 -12.05 5.61
CA LYS A 81 2.45 -13.34 6.11
C LYS A 81 1.49 -14.50 5.87
N ILE A 82 0.20 -14.27 6.07
CA ILE A 82 -0.83 -15.31 5.90
C ILE A 82 -1.26 -15.52 4.44
N CYS A 83 -0.81 -14.67 3.51
CA CYS A 83 -1.24 -14.71 2.12
C CYS A 83 -0.69 -15.95 1.38
N LEU A 84 -1.45 -17.06 1.42
CA LEU A 84 -1.08 -18.32 0.76
C LEU A 84 -0.93 -18.18 -0.77
N ALA A 85 -1.69 -17.26 -1.37
CA ALA A 85 -1.66 -17.03 -2.82
C ALA A 85 -0.46 -16.18 -3.26
N GLY A 86 0.30 -15.58 -2.33
CA GLY A 86 1.39 -14.66 -2.67
C GLY A 86 0.94 -13.38 -3.39
N ALA A 87 -0.33 -13.00 -3.23
CA ALA A 87 -0.91 -11.83 -3.90
C ALA A 87 -0.56 -10.49 -3.23
N LEU A 88 -0.11 -10.53 -1.98
CA LEU A 88 0.22 -9.35 -1.19
C LEU A 88 1.72 -9.29 -0.92
N THR A 89 2.29 -8.09 -0.98
CA THR A 89 3.69 -7.82 -0.66
C THR A 89 3.81 -6.53 0.10
N TYR A 90 4.67 -6.49 1.12
CA TYR A 90 5.06 -5.28 1.81
C TYR A 90 6.41 -4.78 1.27
N VAL A 91 6.43 -3.56 0.75
CA VAL A 91 7.62 -2.94 0.14
C VAL A 91 7.66 -1.45 0.48
N ASP A 92 8.86 -0.88 0.43
CA ASP A 92 9.03 0.57 0.51
C ASP A 92 8.27 1.29 -0.60
N LYS A 93 7.76 2.49 -0.30
CA LYS A 93 7.02 3.34 -1.26
C LYS A 93 7.77 3.54 -2.58
N ASP A 94 9.10 3.69 -2.52
CA ASP A 94 9.94 3.96 -3.69
C ASP A 94 10.14 2.72 -4.58
N LYS A 95 9.81 1.54 -4.07
CA LYS A 95 9.99 0.25 -4.76
C LYS A 95 8.70 -0.31 -5.34
N VAL A 96 7.56 0.37 -5.17
CA VAL A 96 6.26 -0.08 -5.68
C VAL A 96 6.31 -0.24 -7.20
N GLY A 97 5.93 -1.43 -7.69
CA GLY A 97 5.96 -1.78 -9.10
C GLY A 97 7.36 -1.98 -9.70
N PHE A 98 8.43 -1.88 -8.92
CA PHE A 98 9.80 -2.09 -9.41
C PHE A 98 10.10 -3.58 -9.62
N SER A 99 9.60 -4.45 -8.73
CA SER A 99 9.77 -5.91 -8.82
C SER A 99 9.24 -6.47 -10.15
N GLY A 100 7.99 -6.16 -10.49
CA GLY A 100 7.37 -6.59 -11.76
C GLY A 100 8.08 -6.03 -13.00
N ARG A 101 8.46 -4.75 -12.98
CA ARG A 101 9.21 -4.11 -14.07
C ARG A 101 10.60 -4.74 -14.25
N ARG A 102 11.32 -5.00 -13.16
CA ARG A 102 12.65 -5.62 -13.18
C ARG A 102 12.60 -7.03 -13.75
N GLU A 103 11.62 -7.83 -13.37
CA GLU A 103 11.49 -9.19 -13.90
C GLU A 103 11.13 -9.18 -15.39
N ALA A 104 10.24 -8.27 -15.82
CA ALA A 104 9.94 -8.07 -17.23
C ALA A 104 11.19 -7.66 -18.04
N LEU A 105 12.02 -6.75 -17.50
CA LEU A 105 13.27 -6.34 -18.12
C LEU A 105 14.29 -7.49 -18.20
N LYS A 106 14.40 -8.33 -17.16
CA LYS A 106 15.25 -9.54 -17.22
C LYS A 106 14.79 -10.48 -18.33
N LYS A 107 13.49 -10.81 -18.38
CA LYS A 107 12.92 -11.66 -19.43
C LYS A 107 13.16 -11.08 -20.83
N LEU A 108 13.08 -9.76 -20.98
CA LEU A 108 13.38 -9.08 -22.23
C LEU A 108 14.88 -9.16 -22.57
N SER A 109 15.76 -8.93 -21.58
CA SER A 109 17.21 -9.04 -21.72
C SER A 109 17.66 -10.43 -22.13
N ASP A 110 17.14 -11.48 -21.48
CA ASP A 110 17.43 -12.88 -21.81
C ASP A 110 17.00 -13.22 -23.26
N ARG A 111 15.87 -12.67 -23.71
CA ARG A 111 15.39 -12.83 -25.09
C ARG A 111 16.21 -12.02 -26.09
N LEU A 112 16.71 -10.85 -25.71
CA LEU A 112 17.62 -10.06 -26.52
C LEU A 112 18.96 -10.77 -26.75
N VAL A 113 19.49 -11.48 -25.74
CA VAL A 113 20.69 -12.32 -25.88
C VAL A 113 20.48 -13.39 -26.96
N LEU A 114 19.31 -14.03 -26.99
CA LEU A 114 18.96 -15.08 -27.97
C LEU A 114 18.77 -14.54 -29.40
N VAL A 115 18.21 -13.34 -29.57
CA VAL A 115 17.89 -12.77 -30.90
C VAL A 115 19.04 -11.95 -31.47
N ALA A 116 19.79 -11.25 -30.62
CA ALA A 116 20.86 -10.32 -31.03
C ALA A 116 22.27 -10.85 -30.75
N GLY A 117 22.44 -11.98 -30.05
CA GLY A 117 23.75 -12.60 -29.80
C GLY A 117 24.68 -11.79 -28.87
N MET A 118 24.15 -10.89 -28.05
CA MET A 118 24.93 -10.03 -27.16
C MET A 118 25.28 -10.74 -25.83
N PRO A 119 26.55 -10.78 -25.39
CA PRO A 119 26.93 -11.43 -24.13
C PRO A 119 26.45 -10.65 -22.89
N THR A 120 26.07 -11.39 -21.84
CA THR A 120 25.34 -10.94 -20.64
C THR A 120 26.16 -10.15 -19.61
N GLU A 121 27.46 -9.90 -19.85
CA GLU A 121 28.36 -9.32 -18.84
C GLU A 121 28.38 -7.79 -18.79
N ALA A 122 27.62 -7.10 -19.65
CA ALA A 122 27.66 -5.64 -19.75
C ALA A 122 26.66 -4.89 -18.85
N ALA A 123 26.11 -5.51 -17.81
CA ALA A 123 25.00 -4.94 -17.02
C ALA A 123 25.19 -4.99 -15.48
N THR A 124 26.42 -4.86 -15.00
CA THR A 124 26.69 -4.61 -13.57
C THR A 124 27.81 -3.60 -13.37
N GLU A 125 27.47 -2.31 -13.50
CA GLU A 125 27.98 -1.21 -12.66
C GLU A 125 26.83 -0.25 -12.38
#